data_AF-A0A3B7MJE1-F1
#
_entry.id   AF-A0A3B7MJE1-F1
#
_cell.length_a   1.000
_cell.length_b   1.000
_cell.length_c   1.000
_cell.angle_alpha   90.00
_cell.angle_beta   90.00
_cell.angle_gamma   90.00
#
_symmetry.space_group_name_H-M   'P 1'
#
loop_
_entity.id
_entity.type
_entity.pdbx_description
1 polymer ?
#
loop_
_entity_poly.entity_id
_entity_poly.type
_entity_poly.pdbx_seq_one_letter_code
_entity_poly.pdbx_strand_id
1 'polypeptide(L)'
;MAKIILIPLLLLCTFTFAQPSGYVPGTQVCWTINGIQHGYFKAAGNGERHILLSFTGWGETNCSNYQTNAPQNLLRDNGINWDGRTVRAPGDTIVWEILTVPQHNDNYMEPYARAIDTFFAKIAPIDTSNHARFHVSGLSHGVGRFWNYLSNAQSHNSPYRHIFSTTISLSGQQQDSAMLANTSRNKRNWVWVGVDDNGQTHPNLSLYNYNNMAQPKRWTLQQSTPTSTAGHNSTTWDSCHSLKGVDTTTNTWLWMVAKPDTATPPPLCPGSGGPANYVPGTQVSWTFNGRQHGYFRAPGCGERHILVAFTGDAIIDTTNYQIYAPQKLFEDAGINWNGRTVRGAGDTIVWEVLTIPNNANYWLEAYTNDIGYFLEHIETIDTSNHNRFHIAGVSHGVGRMWGYLTNDQNNTSPYRNIFSTTIGVSTTWSNIYSKISAYSVGKRHWVWHGASDANSSTPPSASTDHYNALNGDKRITLQTGGGHNAITWDSCFSLLGSDSSNNRWLWMVTPPASGLRSFTTNPAPGKATENAAAGNGELKAWPNPATTSARLSWNGKAGVAYRITVSDAAGRIRKTLAGVQGNTHTLDLSTVTKGWLFVRVEGGGEQFRLKLMKE
;
A
#
# COMPACT_ATOMS: atom_id res chain seq x y z
N MET A 1 -11.74 -0.37 -60.71
CA MET A 1 -12.23 -1.13 -59.54
C MET A 1 -11.52 -0.62 -58.28
N ALA A 2 -11.93 0.53 -57.74
CA ALA A 2 -11.28 1.13 -56.56
C ALA A 2 -12.26 2.04 -55.81
N LYS A 3 -13.37 1.49 -55.34
CA LYS A 3 -14.26 2.07 -54.33
C LYS A 3 -14.84 0.89 -53.56
N ILE A 4 -15.08 1.05 -52.26
CA ILE A 4 -15.57 0.03 -51.29
C ILE A 4 -14.44 -0.63 -50.45
N ILE A 5 -13.54 0.15 -49.83
CA ILE A 5 -12.82 -0.25 -48.60
C ILE A 5 -12.63 0.98 -47.69
N LEU A 6 -13.70 1.74 -47.42
CA LEU A 6 -13.65 2.86 -46.45
C LEU A 6 -14.79 2.85 -45.43
N ILE A 7 -15.75 1.95 -45.58
CA ILE A 7 -16.92 1.85 -44.70
C ILE A 7 -16.66 0.98 -43.45
N PRO A 8 -15.79 -0.05 -43.45
CA PRO A 8 -15.49 -0.78 -42.21
C PRO A 8 -14.58 0.00 -41.23
N LEU A 9 -13.76 0.95 -41.73
CA LEU A 9 -12.85 1.73 -40.88
C LEU A 9 -13.52 2.92 -40.17
N LEU A 10 -14.64 3.42 -40.71
CA LEU A 10 -15.47 4.45 -40.07
C LEU A 10 -16.46 3.88 -39.05
N LEU A 11 -16.68 2.56 -39.02
CA LEU A 11 -17.45 1.87 -37.97
C LEU A 11 -16.60 1.50 -36.74
N LEU A 12 -15.29 1.77 -36.77
CA LEU A 12 -14.43 1.97 -35.60
C LEU A 12 -14.61 3.37 -34.99
N CYS A 13 -15.80 3.98 -35.17
CA CYS A 13 -16.30 5.04 -34.30
C CYS A 13 -16.20 4.52 -32.87
N THR A 14 -15.16 4.98 -32.19
CA THR A 14 -14.98 4.92 -30.74
C THR A 14 -16.32 5.21 -30.09
N PHE A 15 -16.97 4.18 -29.55
CA PHE A 15 -18.00 4.39 -28.55
C PHE A 15 -17.28 5.04 -27.37
N THR A 16 -17.25 6.37 -27.36
CA THR A 16 -16.85 7.15 -26.20
C THR A 16 -17.93 6.91 -25.16
N PHE A 17 -17.78 5.84 -24.38
CA PHE A 17 -18.63 5.60 -23.22
C PHE A 17 -18.44 6.79 -22.28
N ALA A 18 -19.53 7.51 -22.05
CA ALA A 18 -19.51 8.77 -21.32
C ALA A 18 -19.42 8.50 -19.82
N GLN A 19 -18.20 8.22 -19.34
CA GLN A 19 -17.86 8.51 -17.95
C GLN A 19 -17.94 10.03 -17.72
N PRO A 20 -17.98 10.52 -16.47
CA PRO A 20 -17.88 11.95 -16.22
C PRO A 20 -16.70 12.54 -17.00
N SER A 21 -16.88 13.72 -17.59
CA SER A 21 -15.83 14.30 -18.42
C SER A 21 -14.55 14.50 -17.60
N GLY A 22 -13.42 14.00 -18.12
CA GLY A 22 -12.13 14.05 -17.41
C GLY A 22 -11.99 13.04 -16.26
N TYR A 23 -12.90 12.07 -16.12
CA TYR A 23 -12.84 11.07 -15.05
C TYR A 23 -11.60 10.16 -15.15
N VAL A 24 -10.91 9.98 -14.02
CA VAL A 24 -9.78 9.06 -13.89
C VAL A 24 -10.19 7.87 -12.99
N PRO A 25 -10.11 6.61 -13.47
CA PRO A 25 -10.38 5.44 -12.63
C PRO A 25 -9.54 5.43 -11.35
N GLY A 26 -10.12 4.99 -10.25
CA GLY A 26 -9.54 5.03 -8.90
C GLY A 26 -9.84 6.33 -8.16
N THR A 27 -10.42 7.35 -8.81
CA THR A 27 -10.86 8.57 -8.14
C THR A 27 -12.38 8.56 -7.92
N GLN A 28 -12.85 9.20 -6.86
CA GLN A 28 -14.27 9.48 -6.67
C GLN A 28 -14.62 10.85 -7.25
N VAL A 29 -15.74 10.95 -7.97
CA VAL A 29 -16.26 12.22 -8.48
C VAL A 29 -17.75 12.38 -8.22
N CYS A 30 -18.22 13.61 -8.35
CA CYS A 30 -19.64 13.92 -8.41
C CYS A 30 -20.10 13.95 -9.87
N TRP A 31 -20.99 13.04 -10.24
CA TRP A 31 -21.55 12.94 -11.59
C TRP A 31 -22.97 13.47 -11.64
N THR A 32 -23.21 14.49 -12.44
CA THR A 32 -24.58 15.00 -12.67
C THR A 32 -25.32 14.11 -13.69
N ILE A 33 -26.36 13.43 -13.23
CA ILE A 33 -27.25 12.59 -14.05
C ILE A 33 -28.65 13.17 -13.93
N ASN A 34 -29.27 13.52 -15.07
CA ASN A 34 -30.62 14.09 -15.12
C ASN A 34 -30.82 15.31 -14.19
N GLY A 35 -29.78 16.15 -14.06
CA GLY A 35 -29.79 17.34 -13.21
C GLY A 35 -29.53 17.10 -11.73
N ILE A 36 -29.31 15.84 -11.31
CA ILE A 36 -29.05 15.47 -9.91
C ILE A 36 -27.60 15.02 -9.76
N GLN A 37 -26.99 15.37 -8.63
CA GLN A 37 -25.62 15.01 -8.30
C GLN A 37 -25.53 13.61 -7.68
N HIS A 38 -24.82 12.69 -8.34
CA HIS A 38 -24.57 11.32 -7.87
C HIS A 38 -23.10 11.12 -7.53
N GLY A 39 -22.82 10.27 -6.55
CA GLY A 39 -21.45 9.81 -6.32
C GLY A 39 -21.09 8.77 -7.37
N TYR A 40 -19.91 8.89 -7.98
CA TYR A 40 -19.41 7.90 -8.93
C TYR A 40 -17.96 7.52 -8.62
N PHE A 41 -17.70 6.22 -8.64
CA PHE A 41 -16.37 5.65 -8.51
C PHE A 41 -16.24 4.41 -9.38
N LYS A 42 -15.08 4.20 -9.98
CA LYS A 42 -14.71 2.99 -10.70
C LYS A 42 -13.25 2.68 -10.40
N ALA A 43 -12.98 1.48 -9.90
CA ALA A 43 -11.64 1.01 -9.60
C ALA A 43 -10.76 0.98 -10.86
N ALA A 44 -9.47 1.28 -10.69
CA ALA A 44 -8.47 1.10 -11.74
C ALA A 44 -8.01 -0.37 -11.83
N GLY A 45 -7.52 -0.78 -13.01
CA GLY A 45 -6.89 -2.09 -13.22
C GLY A 45 -7.81 -3.19 -13.73
N ASN A 46 -7.30 -4.42 -13.71
CA ASN A 46 -7.95 -5.60 -14.29
C ASN A 46 -8.59 -6.47 -13.21
N GLY A 47 -9.75 -7.06 -13.51
CA GLY A 47 -10.46 -7.99 -12.64
C GLY A 47 -11.88 -8.25 -13.15
N GLU A 48 -12.62 -9.10 -12.45
CA GLU A 48 -14.06 -9.26 -12.69
C GLU A 48 -14.77 -7.98 -12.22
N ARG A 49 -15.44 -7.28 -13.15
CA ARG A 49 -16.12 -6.02 -12.85
C ARG A 49 -17.46 -6.27 -12.17
N HIS A 50 -17.66 -5.65 -11.01
CA HIS A 50 -18.90 -5.69 -10.25
C HIS A 50 -19.47 -4.27 -10.08
N ILE A 51 -20.80 -4.16 -10.08
CA ILE A 51 -21.56 -2.92 -9.94
C ILE A 51 -22.26 -2.89 -8.58
N LEU A 52 -22.08 -1.80 -7.83
CA LEU A 52 -22.85 -1.51 -6.62
C LEU A 52 -23.68 -0.24 -6.82
N LEU A 53 -24.99 -0.35 -6.63
CA LEU A 53 -25.85 0.82 -6.42
C LEU A 53 -26.01 1.06 -4.91
N SER A 54 -25.62 2.22 -4.42
CA SER A 54 -25.75 2.56 -3.00
C SER A 54 -26.72 3.72 -2.78
N PHE A 55 -27.85 3.45 -2.14
CA PHE A 55 -28.85 4.46 -1.82
C PHE A 55 -28.55 5.09 -0.46
N THR A 56 -28.36 6.41 -0.43
CA THR A 56 -28.02 7.12 0.81
C THR A 56 -29.23 7.31 1.72
N GLY A 57 -28.98 7.75 2.96
CA GLY A 57 -30.00 8.02 3.98
C GLY A 57 -30.80 9.29 3.77
N TRP A 58 -31.56 9.69 4.79
CA TRP A 58 -32.30 10.96 4.79
C TRP A 58 -31.32 12.15 4.97
N GLY A 59 -31.60 13.27 4.31
CA GLY A 59 -30.77 14.48 4.32
C GLY A 59 -29.61 14.49 3.30
N GLU A 60 -29.34 13.35 2.68
CA GLU A 60 -28.23 13.15 1.73
C GLU A 60 -28.65 13.48 0.29
N THR A 61 -28.73 14.77 -0.04
CA THR A 61 -29.32 15.25 -1.30
C THR A 61 -28.33 15.45 -2.44
N ASN A 62 -27.03 15.46 -2.16
CA ASN A 62 -25.98 15.71 -3.13
C ASN A 62 -24.63 15.14 -2.64
N CYS A 63 -23.56 15.39 -3.38
CA CYS A 63 -22.23 14.81 -3.11
C CYS A 63 -21.49 15.38 -1.89
N SER A 64 -22.00 16.42 -1.22
CA SER A 64 -21.28 17.11 -0.14
C SER A 64 -20.95 16.23 1.06
N ASN A 65 -21.80 15.24 1.36
CA ASN A 65 -21.76 14.47 2.60
C ASN A 65 -21.45 12.97 2.40
N TYR A 66 -21.30 12.52 1.14
CA TYR A 66 -21.02 11.11 0.83
C TYR A 66 -19.68 10.61 1.39
N GLN A 67 -18.79 11.53 1.74
CA GLN A 67 -17.52 11.20 2.38
C GLN A 67 -17.69 10.67 3.82
N THR A 68 -18.85 10.88 4.44
CA THR A 68 -19.13 10.47 5.83
C THR A 68 -20.10 9.29 5.90
N ASN A 69 -21.09 9.23 5.01
CA ASN A 69 -22.32 8.45 5.23
C ASN A 69 -22.65 7.46 4.09
N ALA A 70 -21.70 7.13 3.24
CA ALA A 70 -21.90 6.25 2.09
C ALA A 70 -20.61 5.44 1.86
N PRO A 71 -20.60 4.33 1.10
CA PRO A 71 -19.40 3.49 0.92
C PRO A 71 -18.18 4.26 0.37
N GLN A 72 -18.38 5.49 -0.08
CA GLN A 72 -17.35 6.41 -0.50
C GLN A 72 -16.48 7.00 0.62
N ASN A 73 -16.89 6.89 1.88
CA ASN A 73 -16.01 7.09 3.03
C ASN A 73 -14.71 6.25 2.92
N LEU A 74 -14.77 5.08 2.27
CA LEU A 74 -13.62 4.18 2.03
C LEU A 74 -12.80 4.53 0.79
N LEU A 75 -13.35 5.30 -0.14
CA LEU A 75 -12.81 5.55 -1.50
C LEU A 75 -12.01 6.87 -1.59
N ARG A 76 -11.59 7.39 -0.43
CA ARG A 76 -11.09 8.76 -0.27
C ARG A 76 -9.56 8.80 -0.29
N ASP A 77 -8.98 9.71 -1.07
CA ASP A 77 -7.53 10.01 -1.11
C ASP A 77 -6.95 10.39 0.28
N ASN A 78 -7.79 10.97 1.16
CA ASN A 78 -7.47 11.35 2.54
C ASN A 78 -8.12 10.43 3.61
N GLY A 79 -8.62 9.24 3.24
CA GLY A 79 -9.22 8.23 4.14
C GLY A 79 -8.49 6.88 4.09
N ILE A 80 -9.19 5.77 4.35
CA ILE A 80 -8.64 4.38 4.34
C ILE A 80 -8.04 4.00 2.97
N ASN A 81 -8.34 4.76 1.90
CA ASN A 81 -7.73 4.62 0.58
C ASN A 81 -7.93 3.24 -0.05
N TRP A 82 -9.16 2.74 0.01
CA TRP A 82 -9.48 1.51 -0.70
C TRP A 82 -9.44 1.74 -2.21
N ASP A 83 -8.65 0.95 -2.92
CA ASP A 83 -8.46 1.04 -4.38
C ASP A 83 -9.66 0.49 -5.18
N GLY A 84 -10.73 0.10 -4.50
CA GLY A 84 -11.93 -0.46 -5.10
C GLY A 84 -11.73 -1.90 -5.58
N ARG A 85 -10.80 -2.66 -4.98
CA ARG A 85 -10.58 -4.08 -5.32
C ARG A 85 -10.87 -5.02 -4.15
N THR A 86 -11.51 -6.15 -4.46
CA THR A 86 -11.75 -7.23 -3.49
C THR A 86 -11.17 -8.53 -4.02
N VAL A 87 -10.38 -9.24 -3.24
CA VAL A 87 -9.83 -10.55 -3.63
C VAL A 87 -10.72 -11.64 -3.04
N ARG A 88 -11.54 -12.27 -3.89
CA ARG A 88 -12.47 -13.36 -3.50
C ARG A 88 -11.72 -14.63 -3.13
N ALA A 89 -10.68 -14.94 -3.89
CA ALA A 89 -9.76 -16.06 -3.68
C ALA A 89 -8.42 -15.72 -4.37
N PRO A 90 -7.32 -16.44 -4.11
CA PRO A 90 -6.09 -16.26 -4.87
C PRO A 90 -6.34 -16.26 -6.38
N GLY A 91 -5.93 -15.18 -7.05
CA GLY A 91 -6.12 -14.99 -8.49
C GLY A 91 -7.51 -14.54 -8.95
N ASP A 92 -8.47 -14.38 -8.03
CA ASP A 92 -9.85 -14.01 -8.31
C ASP A 92 -10.13 -12.61 -7.75
N THR A 93 -9.76 -11.59 -8.53
CA THR A 93 -9.87 -10.17 -8.15
C THR A 93 -11.11 -9.54 -8.75
N ILE A 94 -11.88 -8.88 -7.89
CA ILE A 94 -13.05 -8.09 -8.23
C ILE A 94 -12.66 -6.62 -8.30
N VAL A 95 -13.09 -5.92 -9.35
CA VAL A 95 -12.96 -4.47 -9.50
C VAL A 95 -14.34 -3.82 -9.42
N TRP A 96 -14.49 -2.85 -8.52
CA TRP A 96 -15.79 -2.26 -8.22
C TRP A 96 -16.07 -1.00 -9.04
N GLU A 97 -17.30 -0.86 -9.50
CA GLU A 97 -17.86 0.38 -10.02
C GLU A 97 -19.16 0.71 -9.29
N ILE A 98 -19.16 1.87 -8.65
CA ILE A 98 -20.13 2.23 -7.60
C ILE A 98 -20.84 3.50 -8.04
N LEU A 99 -22.17 3.44 -8.05
CA LEU A 99 -23.04 4.60 -8.17
C LEU A 99 -23.73 4.83 -6.84
N THR A 100 -23.59 6.02 -6.29
CA THR A 100 -24.28 6.42 -5.07
C THR A 100 -25.40 7.39 -5.40
N VAL A 101 -26.58 7.06 -4.88
CA VAL A 101 -27.86 7.63 -5.28
C VAL A 101 -28.41 8.47 -4.10
N PRO A 102 -28.47 9.82 -4.22
CA PRO A 102 -28.98 10.71 -3.17
C PRO A 102 -30.46 10.49 -2.90
N GLN A 103 -30.92 10.90 -1.72
CA GLN A 103 -32.31 11.30 -1.54
C GLN A 103 -32.58 12.58 -2.34
N HIS A 104 -33.43 12.53 -3.36
CA HIS A 104 -33.78 13.74 -4.12
C HIS A 104 -35.26 13.79 -4.56
N ASN A 105 -36.06 12.74 -4.29
CA ASN A 105 -37.50 12.69 -4.57
C ASN A 105 -38.24 11.79 -3.57
N ASP A 106 -37.78 11.78 -2.32
CA ASP A 106 -38.33 10.95 -1.23
C ASP A 106 -38.59 9.49 -1.65
N ASN A 107 -39.86 9.09 -1.76
CA ASN A 107 -40.28 7.74 -2.13
C ASN A 107 -40.85 7.65 -3.56
N TYR A 108 -40.77 8.72 -4.36
CA TYR A 108 -41.18 8.69 -5.77
C TYR A 108 -40.08 8.03 -6.61
N MET A 109 -40.33 6.84 -7.15
CA MET A 109 -39.30 5.95 -7.72
C MET A 109 -38.90 6.26 -9.16
N GLU A 110 -39.76 6.91 -9.94
CA GLU A 110 -39.48 7.21 -11.35
C GLU A 110 -38.16 7.99 -11.58
N PRO A 111 -37.81 9.03 -10.79
CA PRO A 111 -36.56 9.75 -10.95
C PRO A 111 -35.33 8.89 -10.62
N TYR A 112 -35.41 8.06 -9.58
CA TYR A 112 -34.36 7.11 -9.23
C TYR A 112 -34.13 6.10 -10.36
N ALA A 113 -35.21 5.54 -10.90
CA ALA A 113 -35.17 4.62 -12.03
C ALA A 113 -34.52 5.26 -13.26
N ARG A 114 -34.93 6.48 -13.65
CA ARG A 114 -34.33 7.21 -14.78
C ARG A 114 -32.84 7.48 -14.59
N ALA A 115 -32.41 7.83 -13.36
CA ALA A 115 -31.00 8.05 -13.08
C ALA A 115 -30.18 6.76 -13.23
N ILE A 116 -30.69 5.63 -12.73
CA ILE A 116 -30.04 4.32 -12.85
C ILE A 116 -30.02 3.85 -14.30
N ASP A 117 -31.11 4.03 -15.05
CA ASP A 117 -31.16 3.69 -16.47
C ASP A 117 -30.13 4.52 -17.27
N THR A 118 -30.03 5.81 -16.95
CA THR A 118 -29.04 6.72 -17.57
C THR A 118 -27.61 6.32 -17.21
N PHE A 119 -27.37 5.87 -15.97
CA PHE A 119 -26.08 5.35 -15.54
C PHE A 119 -25.67 4.14 -16.39
N PHE A 120 -26.52 3.12 -16.49
CA PHE A 120 -26.22 1.92 -17.28
C PHE A 120 -26.06 2.21 -18.77
N ALA A 121 -26.78 3.20 -19.31
CA ALA A 121 -26.63 3.65 -20.69
C ALA A 121 -25.30 4.38 -20.97
N LYS A 122 -24.67 4.97 -19.96
CA LYS A 122 -23.47 5.81 -20.11
C LYS A 122 -22.15 5.13 -19.73
N ILE A 123 -22.20 4.13 -18.85
CA ILE A 123 -21.00 3.36 -18.50
C ILE A 123 -20.60 2.38 -19.60
N ALA A 124 -19.37 1.87 -19.52
CA ALA A 124 -18.93 0.79 -20.41
C ALA A 124 -19.87 -0.42 -20.30
N PRO A 125 -20.14 -1.16 -21.40
CA PRO A 125 -21.07 -2.28 -21.39
C PRO A 125 -20.66 -3.32 -20.36
N ILE A 126 -21.66 -3.91 -19.71
CA ILE A 126 -21.49 -5.03 -18.80
C ILE A 126 -22.58 -6.03 -19.12
N ASP A 127 -22.24 -7.31 -19.07
CA ASP A 127 -23.21 -8.38 -19.28
C ASP A 127 -24.24 -8.39 -18.14
N THR A 128 -25.42 -7.82 -18.41
CA THR A 128 -26.53 -7.75 -17.46
C THR A 128 -27.26 -9.08 -17.28
N SER A 129 -26.93 -10.13 -18.06
CA SER A 129 -27.46 -11.48 -17.82
C SER A 129 -26.74 -12.18 -16.66
N ASN A 130 -25.50 -11.78 -16.35
CA ASN A 130 -24.76 -12.31 -15.21
C ASN A 130 -25.08 -11.52 -13.92
N HIS A 131 -26.21 -11.88 -13.29
CA HIS A 131 -26.72 -11.19 -12.10
C HIS A 131 -25.74 -11.20 -10.90
N ALA A 132 -24.78 -12.13 -10.86
CA ALA A 132 -23.78 -12.21 -9.78
C ALA A 132 -22.87 -10.97 -9.69
N ARG A 133 -22.85 -10.13 -10.73
CA ARG A 133 -22.04 -8.90 -10.81
C ARG A 133 -22.75 -7.65 -10.31
N PHE A 134 -24.02 -7.74 -9.93
CA PHE A 134 -24.83 -6.58 -9.59
C PHE A 134 -25.32 -6.66 -8.15
N HIS A 135 -25.02 -5.62 -7.39
CA HIS A 135 -25.30 -5.51 -5.97
C HIS A 135 -26.00 -4.18 -5.68
N VAL A 136 -26.82 -4.17 -4.63
CA VAL A 136 -27.48 -2.95 -4.18
C VAL A 136 -27.41 -2.86 -2.67
N SER A 137 -27.12 -1.66 -2.17
CA SER A 137 -27.14 -1.34 -0.75
C SER A 137 -28.00 -0.11 -0.49
N GLY A 138 -28.50 -0.02 0.73
CA GLY A 138 -29.18 1.18 1.21
C GLY A 138 -28.83 1.46 2.64
N LEU A 139 -28.70 2.75 2.95
CA LEU A 139 -28.54 3.24 4.29
C LEU A 139 -29.83 3.92 4.76
N SER A 140 -30.31 3.63 5.98
CA SER A 140 -31.43 4.34 6.60
C SER A 140 -32.68 4.31 5.68
N HIS A 141 -33.25 5.47 5.35
CA HIS A 141 -34.33 5.61 4.38
C HIS A 141 -33.97 5.15 2.96
N GLY A 142 -32.68 5.08 2.62
CA GLY A 142 -32.17 4.49 1.40
C GLY A 142 -32.51 3.00 1.26
N VAL A 143 -32.69 2.30 2.39
CA VAL A 143 -33.17 0.91 2.40
C VAL A 143 -34.56 0.81 1.75
N GLY A 144 -35.49 1.67 2.15
CA GLY A 144 -36.83 1.67 1.57
C GLY A 144 -36.82 2.05 0.09
N ARG A 145 -36.01 3.03 -0.31
CA ARG A 145 -35.88 3.44 -1.71
C ARG A 145 -35.36 2.32 -2.60
N PHE A 146 -34.31 1.60 -2.21
CA PHE A 146 -33.82 0.53 -3.07
C PHE A 146 -34.81 -0.64 -3.10
N TRP A 147 -35.48 -0.98 -2.00
CA TRP A 147 -36.49 -2.03 -2.02
C TRP A 147 -37.68 -1.67 -2.92
N ASN A 148 -38.12 -0.41 -2.89
CA ASN A 148 -39.15 0.12 -3.79
C ASN A 148 -38.71 0.07 -5.27
N TYR A 149 -37.44 0.38 -5.55
CA TYR A 149 -36.88 0.26 -6.89
C TYR A 149 -36.82 -1.20 -7.37
N LEU A 150 -36.38 -2.13 -6.51
CA LEU A 150 -36.32 -3.54 -6.87
C LEU A 150 -37.72 -4.15 -7.07
N SER A 151 -38.70 -3.73 -6.26
CA SER A 151 -40.07 -4.26 -6.29
C SER A 151 -40.93 -3.69 -7.41
N ASN A 152 -40.42 -2.72 -8.17
CA ASN A 152 -41.19 -1.94 -9.13
C ASN A 152 -42.35 -1.16 -8.49
N ALA A 153 -42.18 -0.68 -7.26
CA ALA A 153 -43.15 0.18 -6.63
C ALA A 153 -43.43 1.40 -7.52
N GLN A 154 -44.70 1.80 -7.64
CA GLN A 154 -45.14 2.89 -8.52
C GLN A 154 -44.84 2.66 -10.01
N SER A 155 -44.61 1.42 -10.44
CA SER A 155 -44.55 1.04 -11.86
C SER A 155 -43.52 1.81 -12.69
N HIS A 156 -42.36 2.15 -12.11
CA HIS A 156 -41.29 2.89 -12.81
C HIS A 156 -40.65 2.12 -13.98
N ASN A 157 -40.82 0.79 -14.02
CA ASN A 157 -40.48 -0.09 -15.15
C ASN A 157 -39.01 -0.08 -15.63
N SER A 158 -38.06 0.28 -14.76
CA SER A 158 -36.63 0.20 -15.10
C SER A 158 -36.25 -1.24 -15.50
N PRO A 159 -35.55 -1.46 -16.63
CA PRO A 159 -35.14 -2.79 -17.07
C PRO A 159 -34.08 -3.41 -16.14
N TYR A 160 -33.37 -2.60 -15.36
CA TYR A 160 -32.24 -3.06 -14.54
C TYR A 160 -32.68 -3.53 -13.15
N ARG A 161 -33.92 -3.32 -12.71
CA ARG A 161 -34.36 -3.65 -11.33
C ARG A 161 -34.19 -5.13 -10.94
N HIS A 162 -34.20 -6.05 -11.91
CA HIS A 162 -34.17 -7.50 -11.66
C HIS A 162 -32.77 -8.11 -11.63
N ILE A 163 -31.75 -7.38 -12.05
CA ILE A 163 -30.40 -7.95 -12.27
C ILE A 163 -29.59 -8.11 -10.98
N PHE A 164 -30.04 -7.52 -9.87
CA PHE A 164 -29.31 -7.52 -8.61
C PHE A 164 -29.39 -8.88 -7.89
N SER A 165 -28.24 -9.45 -7.56
CA SER A 165 -28.14 -10.75 -6.86
C SER A 165 -27.89 -10.62 -5.36
N THR A 166 -27.47 -9.45 -4.88
CA THR A 166 -27.22 -9.20 -3.47
C THR A 166 -27.85 -7.89 -3.01
N THR A 167 -28.45 -7.90 -1.82
CA THR A 167 -28.99 -6.72 -1.14
C THR A 167 -28.32 -6.54 0.22
N ILE A 168 -27.95 -5.30 0.56
CA ILE A 168 -27.42 -4.92 1.87
C ILE A 168 -28.32 -3.83 2.47
N SER A 169 -29.01 -4.13 3.57
CA SER A 169 -29.88 -3.19 4.29
C SER A 169 -29.18 -2.70 5.55
N LEU A 170 -28.83 -1.40 5.59
CA LEU A 170 -28.09 -0.78 6.67
C LEU A 170 -28.99 0.14 7.50
N SER A 171 -29.15 -0.16 8.79
CA SER A 171 -29.97 0.64 9.71
C SER A 171 -31.34 0.98 9.10
N GLY A 172 -32.01 -0.04 8.55
CA GLY A 172 -33.19 0.17 7.70
C GLY A 172 -34.48 0.42 8.48
N GLN A 173 -35.36 1.22 7.91
CA GLN A 173 -36.74 1.34 8.38
C GLN A 173 -37.55 0.09 8.03
N GLN A 174 -38.65 -0.16 8.75
CA GLN A 174 -39.57 -1.24 8.43
C GLN A 174 -40.11 -1.10 7.00
N GLN A 175 -40.08 -2.21 6.26
CA GLN A 175 -40.62 -2.30 4.90
C GLN A 175 -41.86 -3.19 4.86
N ASP A 176 -42.61 -3.12 3.77
CA ASP A 176 -43.72 -4.04 3.53
C ASP A 176 -43.22 -5.49 3.45
N SER A 177 -43.82 -6.38 4.24
CA SER A 177 -43.36 -7.77 4.37
C SER A 177 -43.58 -8.57 3.08
N ALA A 178 -44.69 -8.35 2.38
CA ALA A 178 -44.98 -9.04 1.12
C ALA A 178 -44.01 -8.59 0.02
N MET A 179 -43.71 -7.30 -0.04
CA MET A 179 -42.68 -6.74 -0.91
C MET A 179 -41.32 -7.38 -0.65
N LEU A 180 -40.86 -7.42 0.61
CA LEU A 180 -39.59 -8.06 0.96
C LEU A 180 -39.56 -9.53 0.56
N ALA A 181 -40.59 -10.30 0.94
CA ALA A 181 -40.66 -11.73 0.68
C ALA A 181 -40.68 -12.09 -0.82
N ASN A 182 -41.26 -11.23 -1.66
CA ASN A 182 -41.29 -11.43 -3.11
C ASN A 182 -40.01 -10.94 -3.79
N THR A 183 -39.56 -9.75 -3.42
CA THR A 183 -38.45 -9.06 -4.10
C THR A 183 -37.09 -9.64 -3.72
N SER A 184 -36.94 -10.20 -2.51
CA SER A 184 -35.67 -10.75 -2.05
C SER A 184 -35.42 -12.20 -2.51
N ARG A 185 -36.35 -12.82 -3.25
CA ARG A 185 -36.20 -14.21 -3.75
C ARG A 185 -35.04 -14.28 -4.74
N ASN A 186 -34.30 -15.39 -4.68
CA ASN A 186 -33.11 -15.63 -5.50
C ASN A 186 -32.01 -14.56 -5.33
N LYS A 187 -31.98 -13.89 -4.18
CA LYS A 187 -30.95 -12.93 -3.80
C LYS A 187 -30.31 -13.34 -2.49
N ARG A 188 -29.06 -12.95 -2.29
CA ARG A 188 -28.41 -12.93 -0.97
C ARG A 188 -28.77 -11.64 -0.28
N ASN A 189 -29.27 -11.73 0.95
CA ASN A 189 -29.72 -10.55 1.69
C ASN A 189 -28.90 -10.40 2.97
N TRP A 190 -28.35 -9.24 3.24
CA TRP A 190 -27.70 -8.96 4.52
C TRP A 190 -28.33 -7.74 5.18
N VAL A 191 -28.82 -7.89 6.40
CA VAL A 191 -29.30 -6.79 7.22
C VAL A 191 -28.32 -6.52 8.34
N TRP A 192 -27.94 -5.26 8.52
CA TRP A 192 -26.94 -4.81 9.48
C TRP A 192 -27.44 -3.58 10.22
N VAL A 193 -27.33 -3.59 11.55
CA VAL A 193 -27.80 -2.49 12.42
C VAL A 193 -26.97 -2.42 13.70
N GLY A 194 -26.85 -1.24 14.28
CA GLY A 194 -26.22 -1.01 15.58
C GLY A 194 -27.20 -1.23 16.73
N VAL A 195 -26.74 -1.79 17.86
CA VAL A 195 -27.60 -2.09 19.02
C VAL A 195 -28.25 -0.85 19.65
N ASP A 196 -27.58 0.30 19.54
CA ASP A 196 -28.04 1.59 20.06
C ASP A 196 -28.76 2.43 18.99
N ASP A 197 -29.04 1.88 17.80
CA ASP A 197 -29.84 2.54 16.77
C ASP A 197 -31.27 2.76 17.29
N ASN A 198 -31.85 3.93 17.02
CA ASN A 198 -33.09 4.38 17.64
C ASN A 198 -34.05 4.99 16.60
N GLY A 199 -35.20 5.51 17.06
CA GLY A 199 -36.17 6.14 16.17
C GLY A 199 -36.75 5.17 15.13
N GLN A 200 -36.77 5.56 13.86
CA GLN A 200 -37.36 4.76 12.77
C GLN A 200 -36.43 3.67 12.23
N THR A 201 -35.25 3.49 12.80
CA THR A 201 -34.19 2.58 12.30
C THR A 201 -33.67 1.62 13.38
N HIS A 202 -34.37 1.55 14.51
CA HIS A 202 -33.96 0.71 15.65
C HIS A 202 -33.89 -0.79 15.31
N PRO A 203 -33.10 -1.59 16.07
CA PRO A 203 -32.80 -2.98 15.74
C PRO A 203 -34.02 -3.87 15.45
N ASN A 204 -35.15 -3.67 16.14
CA ASN A 204 -36.33 -4.51 15.93
C ASN A 204 -36.95 -4.32 14.53
N LEU A 205 -36.86 -3.13 13.92
CA LEU A 205 -37.36 -2.89 12.56
C LEU A 205 -36.46 -3.53 11.52
N SER A 206 -35.14 -3.45 11.73
CA SER A 206 -34.18 -4.18 10.90
C SER A 206 -34.37 -5.69 11.05
N LEU A 207 -34.62 -6.19 12.26
CA LEU A 207 -34.89 -7.61 12.51
C LEU A 207 -36.21 -8.05 11.86
N TYR A 208 -37.24 -7.19 11.88
CA TYR A 208 -38.48 -7.41 11.14
C TYR A 208 -38.20 -7.57 9.64
N ASN A 209 -37.41 -6.67 9.05
CA ASN A 209 -37.03 -6.77 7.64
C ASN A 209 -36.30 -8.09 7.36
N TYR A 210 -35.30 -8.44 8.18
CA TYR A 210 -34.58 -9.71 8.06
C TYR A 210 -35.53 -10.91 8.10
N ASN A 211 -36.47 -10.95 9.05
CA ASN A 211 -37.40 -12.06 9.20
C ASN A 211 -38.31 -12.24 7.97
N ASN A 212 -38.69 -11.16 7.30
CA ASN A 212 -39.57 -11.19 6.12
C ASN A 212 -38.83 -11.41 4.78
N MET A 213 -37.49 -11.39 4.76
CA MET A 213 -36.72 -11.72 3.55
C MET A 213 -36.64 -13.24 3.31
N ALA A 214 -36.65 -13.64 2.04
CA ALA A 214 -36.29 -14.98 1.58
C ALA A 214 -34.79 -15.30 1.81
N GLN A 215 -34.49 -16.60 1.89
CA GLN A 215 -33.13 -17.12 1.97
C GLN A 215 -32.40 -17.04 0.61
N PRO A 216 -31.05 -17.01 0.60
CA PRO A 216 -30.15 -16.91 1.75
C PRO A 216 -30.11 -15.49 2.35
N LYS A 217 -30.16 -15.40 3.69
CA LYS A 217 -30.09 -14.12 4.41
C LYS A 217 -29.15 -14.14 5.61
N ARG A 218 -28.65 -12.97 5.99
CA ARG A 218 -27.80 -12.75 7.15
C ARG A 218 -28.21 -11.54 7.97
N TRP A 219 -27.91 -11.65 9.26
CA TRP A 219 -28.21 -10.67 10.28
C TRP A 219 -26.92 -10.30 11.02
N THR A 220 -26.62 -9.01 11.09
CA THR A 220 -25.56 -8.49 11.96
C THR A 220 -26.14 -7.44 12.89
N LEU A 221 -25.97 -7.66 14.19
CA LEU A 221 -26.23 -6.68 15.23
C LEU A 221 -24.88 -6.23 15.81
N GLN A 222 -24.43 -5.04 15.43
CA GLN A 222 -23.19 -4.49 15.96
C GLN A 222 -23.36 -4.11 17.42
N GLN A 223 -22.47 -4.64 18.25
CA GLN A 223 -22.41 -4.33 19.68
C GLN A 223 -21.65 -3.01 19.91
N SER A 224 -21.99 -2.30 20.99
CA SER A 224 -21.30 -1.08 21.41
C SER A 224 -20.03 -1.41 22.20
N THR A 225 -18.86 -1.23 21.59
CA THR A 225 -17.56 -1.34 22.26
C THR A 225 -16.62 -0.23 21.79
N PRO A 226 -16.40 0.85 22.57
CA PRO A 226 -16.98 1.16 23.88
C PRO A 226 -18.47 1.60 23.82
N THR A 227 -19.12 1.64 25.00
CA THR A 227 -20.55 1.96 25.16
C THR A 227 -20.95 3.27 24.46
N SER A 228 -22.11 3.29 23.78
CA SER A 228 -22.72 4.40 23.01
C SER A 228 -22.23 4.68 21.58
N THR A 229 -21.49 3.76 20.94
CA THR A 229 -20.96 3.99 19.58
C THR A 229 -21.75 3.30 18.46
N ALA A 230 -22.46 2.20 18.71
CA ALA A 230 -23.21 1.46 17.67
C ALA A 230 -24.65 1.99 17.49
N GLY A 231 -24.79 3.28 17.20
CA GLY A 231 -26.07 3.97 17.00
C GLY A 231 -26.41 4.24 15.54
N HIS A 232 -27.36 5.15 15.28
CA HIS A 232 -27.67 5.62 13.92
C HIS A 232 -26.60 6.61 13.40
N ASN A 233 -25.39 6.12 13.16
CA ASN A 233 -24.23 6.97 12.89
C ASN A 233 -23.19 6.30 11.96
N SER A 234 -22.17 7.07 11.59
CA SER A 234 -21.08 6.60 10.72
C SER A 234 -20.34 5.39 11.29
N THR A 235 -20.17 5.25 12.61
CA THR A 235 -19.51 4.08 13.21
C THR A 235 -20.22 2.77 12.86
N THR A 236 -21.55 2.76 12.80
CA THR A 236 -22.30 1.58 12.37
C THR A 236 -22.19 1.32 10.88
N TRP A 237 -22.15 2.38 10.09
CA TRP A 237 -22.07 2.26 8.64
C TRP A 237 -20.67 1.84 8.19
N ASP A 238 -19.64 2.39 8.83
CA ASP A 238 -18.23 2.02 8.68
C ASP A 238 -18.01 0.55 9.04
N SER A 239 -18.64 0.07 10.10
CA SER A 239 -18.55 -1.34 10.53
C SER A 239 -19.06 -2.30 9.45
N CYS A 240 -20.19 -1.99 8.79
CA CYS A 240 -20.69 -2.82 7.70
C CYS A 240 -19.82 -2.74 6.45
N HIS A 241 -19.40 -1.54 6.05
CA HIS A 241 -18.57 -1.37 4.86
C HIS A 241 -17.10 -1.72 5.13
N SER A 242 -16.76 -2.08 6.35
CA SER A 242 -15.40 -2.39 6.76
C SER A 242 -14.76 -3.41 5.83
N LEU A 243 -13.51 -3.17 5.48
CA LEU A 243 -12.66 -4.16 4.80
C LEU A 243 -12.15 -5.23 5.78
N LYS A 244 -12.49 -5.11 7.08
CA LYS A 244 -12.21 -6.11 8.11
C LYS A 244 -12.96 -7.40 7.84
N GLY A 245 -12.38 -8.51 8.29
CA GLY A 245 -12.90 -9.85 8.06
C GLY A 245 -12.28 -10.50 6.83
N VAL A 246 -11.94 -11.79 6.98
CA VAL A 246 -11.21 -12.59 5.98
C VAL A 246 -12.12 -13.56 5.24
N ASP A 247 -13.38 -13.59 5.64
CA ASP A 247 -14.39 -14.51 5.14
C ASP A 247 -15.67 -13.77 4.81
N THR A 248 -16.60 -14.52 4.23
CA THR A 248 -17.86 -13.94 3.86
C THR A 248 -18.67 -13.57 5.11
N THR A 249 -18.48 -14.21 6.26
CA THR A 249 -19.32 -14.06 7.48
C THR A 249 -19.16 -12.70 8.16
N THR A 250 -18.01 -12.07 7.99
CA THR A 250 -17.65 -10.80 8.65
C THR A 250 -17.43 -9.65 7.67
N ASN A 251 -17.20 -9.94 6.39
CA ASN A 251 -16.90 -8.93 5.37
C ASN A 251 -17.99 -8.88 4.28
N THR A 252 -18.68 -7.74 4.18
CA THR A 252 -19.78 -7.55 3.22
C THR A 252 -19.31 -7.53 1.77
N TRP A 253 -18.11 -7.03 1.49
CA TRP A 253 -17.52 -7.05 0.15
C TRP A 253 -17.26 -8.47 -0.33
N LEU A 254 -16.68 -9.33 0.53
CA LEU A 254 -16.46 -10.74 0.22
C LEU A 254 -17.79 -11.50 0.08
N TRP A 255 -18.77 -11.20 0.92
CA TRP A 255 -20.11 -11.79 0.80
C TRP A 255 -20.80 -11.44 -0.51
N MET A 256 -20.73 -10.18 -0.95
CA MET A 256 -21.34 -9.75 -2.21
C MET A 256 -20.78 -10.52 -3.40
N VAL A 257 -19.51 -10.89 -3.39
CA VAL A 257 -18.83 -11.49 -4.54
C VAL A 257 -18.67 -13.01 -4.43
N ALA A 258 -18.97 -13.60 -3.26
CA ALA A 258 -18.85 -15.04 -3.06
C ALA A 258 -19.59 -15.81 -4.16
N LYS A 259 -18.99 -16.86 -4.70
CA LYS A 259 -19.69 -17.76 -5.61
C LYS A 259 -20.65 -18.64 -4.79
N PRO A 260 -21.86 -18.95 -5.29
CA PRO A 260 -22.73 -19.94 -4.66
C PRO A 260 -21.92 -21.22 -4.45
N ASP A 261 -21.91 -21.75 -3.22
CA ASP A 261 -20.94 -22.72 -2.74
C ASP A 261 -20.69 -23.90 -3.69
N THR A 262 -19.58 -23.85 -4.43
CA THR A 262 -18.63 -24.97 -4.39
C THR A 262 -17.56 -24.56 -3.40
N ALA A 263 -17.89 -24.67 -2.12
CA ALA A 263 -16.90 -24.62 -1.06
C ALA A 263 -15.99 -25.85 -1.20
N THR A 264 -15.06 -25.80 -2.14
CA THR A 264 -13.76 -26.41 -1.87
C THR A 264 -13.28 -25.67 -0.63
N PRO A 265 -13.03 -26.36 0.49
CA PRO A 265 -12.33 -25.74 1.61
C PRO A 265 -11.12 -25.01 1.03
N PRO A 266 -10.81 -23.77 1.47
CA PRO A 266 -9.52 -23.21 1.14
C PRO A 266 -8.50 -24.31 1.46
N PRO A 267 -7.57 -24.64 0.55
CA PRO A 267 -6.59 -25.68 0.80
C PRO A 267 -6.06 -25.48 2.23
N LEU A 268 -6.00 -26.55 3.01
CA LEU A 268 -5.47 -26.52 4.38
C LEU A 268 -4.05 -25.97 4.30
N CYS A 269 -3.91 -24.66 4.44
CA CYS A 269 -2.63 -24.01 4.54
C CYS A 269 -2.06 -24.47 5.88
N PRO A 270 -0.77 -24.80 5.96
CA PRO A 270 -0.18 -25.13 7.25
C PRO A 270 -0.43 -23.97 8.21
N GLY A 271 -1.14 -24.22 9.31
CA GLY A 271 -1.46 -23.20 10.31
C GLY A 271 -0.34 -22.99 11.34
N SER A 272 0.68 -23.84 11.30
CA SER A 272 1.77 -23.88 12.28
C SER A 272 2.70 -22.68 12.15
N GLY A 273 3.25 -22.21 13.28
CA GLY A 273 4.26 -21.16 13.33
C GLY A 273 3.72 -19.79 13.78
N GLY A 274 4.63 -18.98 14.31
CA GLY A 274 4.35 -17.70 14.95
C GLY A 274 4.19 -17.80 16.48
N PRO A 275 3.71 -16.71 17.11
CA PRO A 275 3.41 -16.69 18.54
C PRO A 275 2.39 -17.76 18.93
N ALA A 276 2.47 -18.24 20.19
CA ALA A 276 1.47 -19.16 20.72
C ALA A 276 0.05 -18.57 20.62
N ASN A 277 -0.91 -19.39 20.16
CA ASN A 277 -2.31 -19.01 19.93
C ASN A 277 -2.51 -17.87 18.91
N TYR A 278 -1.53 -17.64 18.04
CA TYR A 278 -1.62 -16.60 17.02
C TYR A 278 -2.66 -16.93 15.93
N VAL A 279 -3.48 -15.95 15.57
CA VAL A 279 -4.48 -16.04 14.51
C VAL A 279 -4.01 -15.26 13.27
N PRO A 280 -3.79 -15.90 12.11
CA PRO A 280 -3.44 -15.19 10.87
C PRO A 280 -4.43 -14.07 10.52
N GLY A 281 -3.90 -12.96 10.00
CA GLY A 281 -4.67 -11.75 9.71
C GLY A 281 -4.81 -10.80 10.89
N THR A 282 -4.30 -11.17 12.07
CA THR A 282 -4.21 -10.27 13.22
C THR A 282 -2.78 -9.79 13.40
N GLN A 283 -2.60 -8.54 13.84
CA GLN A 283 -1.28 -8.07 14.25
C GLN A 283 -1.13 -8.22 15.76
N VAL A 284 0.04 -8.67 16.22
CA VAL A 284 0.34 -8.81 17.65
C VAL A 284 1.73 -8.30 18.01
N SER A 285 1.92 -7.99 19.29
CA SER A 285 3.26 -7.87 19.88
C SER A 285 3.77 -9.25 20.24
N TRP A 286 4.81 -9.73 19.57
CA TRP A 286 5.49 -10.98 19.88
C TRP A 286 6.74 -10.71 20.70
N THR A 287 6.78 -11.27 21.91
CA THR A 287 7.94 -11.14 22.81
C THR A 287 8.77 -12.42 22.79
N PHE A 288 10.05 -12.28 22.44
CA PHE A 288 11.06 -13.34 22.52
C PHE A 288 12.44 -12.71 22.72
N ASN A 289 13.43 -13.51 23.15
CA ASN A 289 14.77 -13.01 23.52
C ASN A 289 14.77 -11.80 24.50
N GLY A 290 13.72 -11.68 25.33
CA GLY A 290 13.53 -10.56 26.25
C GLY A 290 13.15 -9.23 25.59
N ARG A 291 12.75 -9.22 24.33
CA ARG A 291 12.43 -8.02 23.54
C ARG A 291 11.08 -8.14 22.85
N GLN A 292 10.43 -6.99 22.63
CA GLN A 292 9.14 -6.91 21.95
C GLN A 292 9.32 -6.62 20.46
N HIS A 293 8.54 -7.32 19.63
CA HIS A 293 8.54 -7.21 18.19
C HIS A 293 7.11 -7.12 17.65
N GLY A 294 6.92 -6.38 16.56
CA GLY A 294 5.68 -6.41 15.80
C GLY A 294 5.63 -7.65 14.92
N TYR A 295 4.52 -8.39 14.95
CA TYR A 295 4.34 -9.57 14.09
C TYR A 295 2.97 -9.59 13.42
N PHE A 296 2.97 -9.92 12.14
CA PHE A 296 1.78 -10.14 11.34
C PHE A 296 2.03 -11.23 10.30
N ARG A 297 1.05 -12.10 10.07
CA ARG A 297 1.04 -13.08 8.99
C ARG A 297 -0.32 -13.05 8.30
N ALA A 298 -0.32 -12.88 6.99
CA ALA A 298 -1.53 -12.85 6.18
C ALA A 298 -2.29 -14.19 6.26
N PRO A 299 -3.62 -14.17 6.28
CA PRO A 299 -4.43 -15.37 6.27
C PRO A 299 -4.43 -16.01 4.88
N GLY A 300 -4.61 -17.34 4.82
CA GLY A 300 -4.82 -18.12 3.60
C GLY A 300 -3.55 -18.54 2.84
N CYS A 301 -3.75 -19.12 1.66
CA CYS A 301 -2.72 -19.80 0.88
C CYS A 301 -2.21 -18.90 -0.25
N GLY A 302 -0.91 -19.00 -0.54
CA GLY A 302 -0.25 -18.29 -1.64
C GLY A 302 1.27 -18.46 -1.56
N GLU A 303 1.98 -17.86 -2.50
CA GLU A 303 3.44 -17.74 -2.37
C GLU A 303 3.74 -16.80 -1.20
N ARG A 304 4.41 -17.32 -0.17
CA ARG A 304 4.73 -16.54 1.04
C ARG A 304 5.98 -15.71 0.84
N HIS A 305 5.88 -14.43 1.19
CA HIS A 305 7.00 -13.49 1.22
C HIS A 305 7.19 -12.94 2.63
N ILE A 306 8.45 -12.86 3.06
CA ILE A 306 8.89 -12.39 4.37
C ILE A 306 9.41 -10.96 4.25
N LEU A 307 8.91 -10.06 5.09
CA LEU A 307 9.48 -8.73 5.29
C LEU A 307 9.98 -8.57 6.72
N VAL A 308 11.27 -8.27 6.88
CA VAL A 308 11.85 -7.83 8.17
C VAL A 308 12.05 -6.32 8.11
N ALA A 309 11.41 -5.55 9.00
CA ALA A 309 11.46 -4.10 8.98
C ALA A 309 12.03 -3.51 10.28
N PHE A 310 13.12 -2.76 10.16
CA PHE A 310 13.72 -1.99 11.26
C PHE A 310 13.10 -0.60 11.33
N THR A 311 12.59 -0.25 12.51
CA THR A 311 12.03 1.09 12.78
C THR A 311 13.11 2.12 13.08
N GLY A 312 12.73 3.41 13.16
CA GLY A 312 13.61 4.50 13.59
C GLY A 312 13.81 4.56 15.11
N ASP A 313 14.69 5.45 15.59
CA ASP A 313 15.16 5.44 16.98
C ASP A 313 14.12 5.84 18.03
N ALA A 314 13.08 6.57 17.62
CA ALA A 314 11.97 6.96 18.51
C ALA A 314 11.03 5.78 18.87
N ILE A 315 11.18 4.65 18.20
CA ILE A 315 10.40 3.43 18.45
C ILE A 315 11.29 2.45 19.19
N ILE A 316 11.12 2.30 20.51
CA ILE A 316 11.95 1.42 21.33
C ILE A 316 11.25 0.12 21.73
N ASP A 317 9.94 0.02 21.49
CA ASP A 317 9.11 -1.13 21.80
C ASP A 317 7.89 -1.21 20.87
N THR A 318 6.89 -2.03 21.22
CA THR A 318 5.67 -2.20 20.43
C THR A 318 4.53 -1.25 20.84
N THR A 319 4.77 -0.22 21.65
CA THR A 319 3.70 0.72 22.05
C THR A 319 3.39 1.77 20.99
N ASN A 320 4.35 2.13 20.13
CA ASN A 320 4.23 3.23 19.18
C ASN A 320 4.73 2.93 17.75
N TYR A 321 5.24 1.72 17.49
CA TYR A 321 5.72 1.29 16.16
C TYR A 321 4.68 1.37 15.04
N GLN A 322 3.40 1.39 15.42
CA GLN A 322 2.23 1.62 14.57
C GLN A 322 2.30 2.90 13.74
N ILE A 323 3.04 3.92 14.15
CA ILE A 323 3.04 5.20 13.42
C ILE A 323 4.13 5.18 12.32
N TYR A 324 5.22 4.44 12.53
CA TYR A 324 6.48 4.62 11.80
C TYR A 324 7.02 3.35 11.14
N ALA A 325 6.19 2.32 11.03
CA ALA A 325 6.52 1.03 10.41
C ALA A 325 5.46 0.64 9.34
N PRO A 326 5.74 -0.37 8.49
CA PRO A 326 4.71 -0.98 7.65
C PRO A 326 3.52 -1.55 8.45
N GLN A 327 3.66 -1.73 9.77
CA GLN A 327 2.64 -2.36 10.59
C GLN A 327 1.32 -1.62 10.68
N LYS A 328 1.32 -0.30 10.52
CA LYS A 328 0.08 0.49 10.42
C LYS A 328 -0.88 0.02 9.34
N LEU A 329 -0.38 -0.70 8.34
CA LEU A 329 -1.20 -1.25 7.28
C LEU A 329 -2.02 -2.45 7.77
N PHE A 330 -1.55 -3.17 8.80
CA PHE A 330 -2.13 -4.44 9.27
C PHE A 330 -3.00 -4.30 10.51
N GLU A 331 -3.04 -3.11 11.11
CA GLU A 331 -3.75 -2.84 12.35
C GLU A 331 -5.22 -2.49 12.16
N ASP A 332 -5.99 -2.83 13.19
CA ASP A 332 -7.42 -2.54 13.30
C ASP A 332 -7.76 -1.03 13.27
N ALA A 333 -6.85 -0.17 13.73
CA ALA A 333 -7.00 1.29 13.69
C ALA A 333 -6.40 1.91 12.40
N GLY A 334 -5.71 1.12 11.59
CA GLY A 334 -5.10 1.52 10.32
C GLY A 334 -5.92 1.10 9.10
N ILE A 335 -5.25 0.85 7.96
CA ILE A 335 -5.93 0.49 6.68
C ILE A 335 -6.53 -0.94 6.74
N ASN A 336 -6.10 -1.75 7.71
CA ASN A 336 -6.49 -3.15 7.87
C ASN A 336 -6.35 -3.96 6.58
N TRP A 337 -5.21 -3.78 5.91
CA TRP A 337 -4.82 -4.58 4.77
C TRP A 337 -4.59 -6.03 5.19
N ASN A 338 -5.19 -6.95 4.44
CA ASN A 338 -5.12 -8.39 4.72
C ASN A 338 -3.75 -9.02 4.41
N GLY A 339 -2.73 -8.22 4.09
CA GLY A 339 -1.39 -8.70 3.77
C GLY A 339 -1.32 -9.54 2.49
N ARG A 340 -2.18 -9.29 1.51
CA ARG A 340 -2.17 -9.97 0.22
C ARG A 340 -1.92 -9.01 -0.94
N THR A 341 -1.02 -9.40 -1.84
CA THR A 341 -0.70 -8.64 -3.06
C THR A 341 -0.92 -9.53 -4.28
N VAL A 342 -1.55 -8.99 -5.33
CA VAL A 342 -1.78 -9.71 -6.58
C VAL A 342 -0.73 -9.27 -7.61
N ARG A 343 0.28 -10.13 -7.86
CA ARG A 343 1.35 -9.86 -8.86
C ARG A 343 0.81 -9.91 -10.29
N GLY A 344 -0.23 -10.72 -10.51
CA GLY A 344 -0.95 -10.87 -11.76
C GLY A 344 -2.19 -11.76 -11.56
N ALA A 345 -3.02 -11.91 -12.59
CA ALA A 345 -4.16 -12.82 -12.53
C ALA A 345 -3.69 -14.25 -12.18
N GLY A 346 -4.30 -14.88 -11.17
CA GLY A 346 -3.86 -16.19 -10.67
C GLY A 346 -2.74 -16.17 -9.61
N ASP A 347 -2.04 -15.05 -9.43
CA ASP A 347 -0.76 -15.01 -8.73
C ASP A 347 -0.82 -14.08 -7.49
N THR A 348 -1.16 -14.69 -6.36
CA THR A 348 -1.35 -14.00 -5.08
C THR A 348 -0.21 -14.31 -4.12
N ILE A 349 0.41 -13.24 -3.65
CA ILE A 349 1.43 -13.24 -2.62
C ILE A 349 0.78 -13.03 -1.26
N VAL A 350 1.20 -13.81 -0.27
CA VAL A 350 0.82 -13.66 1.14
C VAL A 350 2.03 -13.18 1.94
N TRP A 351 1.84 -12.13 2.74
CA TRP A 351 2.93 -11.49 3.48
C TRP A 351 3.02 -11.97 4.93
N GLU A 352 4.24 -12.18 5.40
CA GLU A 352 4.57 -12.37 6.81
C GLU A 352 5.65 -11.37 7.20
N VAL A 353 5.35 -10.55 8.20
CA VAL A 353 6.07 -9.32 8.51
C VAL A 353 6.52 -9.32 9.95
N LEU A 354 7.82 -9.22 10.15
CA LEU A 354 8.46 -8.94 11.43
C LEU A 354 8.87 -7.48 11.46
N THR A 355 8.53 -6.77 12.52
CA THR A 355 9.05 -5.42 12.79
C THR A 355 9.82 -5.36 14.08
N ILE A 356 10.99 -4.74 13.98
CA ILE A 356 12.00 -4.67 15.01
C ILE A 356 12.11 -3.21 15.47
N PRO A 357 11.64 -2.90 16.69
CA PRO A 357 11.92 -1.65 17.39
C PRO A 357 13.42 -1.43 17.58
N ASN A 358 13.82 -0.19 17.84
CA ASN A 358 15.14 0.15 18.39
C ASN A 358 15.29 -0.28 19.85
N ASN A 359 15.17 -1.58 20.12
CA ASN A 359 15.21 -2.17 21.46
C ASN A 359 16.60 -2.71 21.84
N ALA A 360 17.59 -2.61 20.95
CA ALA A 360 18.98 -2.98 21.21
C ALA A 360 19.99 -1.95 20.65
N ASN A 361 19.57 -0.73 20.31
CA ASN A 361 20.45 0.29 19.70
C ASN A 361 21.20 -0.27 18.49
N TYR A 362 22.51 -0.03 18.35
CA TYR A 362 23.35 -0.60 17.30
C TYR A 362 24.11 -1.85 17.79
N TRP A 363 23.50 -2.68 18.65
CA TRP A 363 24.04 -3.99 19.03
C TRP A 363 23.47 -5.06 18.09
N LEU A 364 24.24 -5.45 17.08
CA LEU A 364 23.73 -6.25 15.96
C LEU A 364 23.52 -7.73 16.28
N GLU A 365 24.25 -8.26 17.27
CA GLU A 365 24.08 -9.63 17.75
C GLU A 365 22.68 -9.88 18.31
N ALA A 366 22.10 -8.89 19.00
CA ALA A 366 20.71 -8.96 19.46
C ALA A 366 19.74 -9.16 18.28
N TYR A 367 19.88 -8.35 17.23
CA TYR A 367 19.03 -8.46 16.05
C TYR A 367 19.29 -9.75 15.25
N THR A 368 20.52 -10.27 15.26
CA THR A 368 20.81 -11.61 14.72
C THR A 368 19.99 -12.67 15.43
N ASN A 369 19.99 -12.66 16.77
CA ASN A 369 19.24 -13.62 17.57
C ASN A 369 17.73 -13.47 17.34
N ASP A 370 17.24 -12.24 17.15
CA ASP A 370 15.82 -11.99 16.94
C ASP A 370 15.34 -12.47 15.57
N ILE A 371 16.09 -12.15 14.51
CA ILE A 371 15.77 -12.63 13.15
C ILE A 371 15.92 -14.15 13.06
N GLY A 372 16.94 -14.72 13.74
CA GLY A 372 17.12 -16.17 13.81
C GLY A 372 15.95 -16.86 14.49
N TYR A 373 15.57 -16.39 15.70
CA TYR A 373 14.41 -16.90 16.42
C TYR A 373 13.13 -16.81 15.58
N PHE A 374 12.89 -15.66 14.96
CA PHE A 374 11.74 -15.47 14.09
C PHE A 374 11.68 -16.51 12.96
N LEU A 375 12.76 -16.67 12.18
CA LEU A 375 12.78 -17.60 11.05
C LEU A 375 12.69 -19.07 11.47
N GLU A 376 13.13 -19.41 12.68
CA GLU A 376 13.03 -20.77 13.25
C GLU A 376 11.63 -21.10 13.78
N HIS A 377 10.83 -20.09 14.14
CA HIS A 377 9.55 -20.28 14.82
C HIS A 377 8.33 -19.92 13.96
N ILE A 378 8.52 -19.39 12.75
CA ILE A 378 7.46 -19.27 11.76
C ILE A 378 7.27 -20.57 10.98
N GLU A 379 6.27 -20.59 10.10
CA GLU A 379 6.07 -21.73 9.21
C GLU A 379 7.27 -21.92 8.27
N THR A 380 7.71 -23.16 8.10
CA THR A 380 8.87 -23.50 7.26
C THR A 380 8.75 -22.86 5.87
N ILE A 381 9.78 -22.11 5.51
CA ILE A 381 9.90 -21.47 4.21
C ILE A 381 11.26 -21.85 3.60
N ASP A 382 11.28 -22.09 2.30
CA ASP A 382 12.50 -22.38 1.56
C ASP A 382 13.44 -21.17 1.55
N THR A 383 14.44 -21.19 2.45
CA THR A 383 15.44 -20.15 2.59
C THR A 383 16.46 -20.12 1.44
N SER A 384 16.47 -21.12 0.56
CA SER A 384 17.29 -21.09 -0.66
C SER A 384 16.65 -20.21 -1.76
N ASN A 385 15.34 -19.99 -1.70
CA ASN A 385 14.64 -19.08 -2.60
C ASN A 385 14.67 -17.63 -2.06
N HIS A 386 15.78 -16.94 -2.34
CA HIS A 386 16.02 -15.57 -1.87
C HIS A 386 14.97 -14.54 -2.34
N ASN A 387 14.23 -14.83 -3.42
CA ASN A 387 13.20 -13.91 -3.95
C ASN A 387 12.03 -13.68 -2.98
N ARG A 388 11.90 -14.53 -1.94
CA ARG A 388 10.85 -14.45 -0.93
C ARG A 388 11.21 -13.60 0.28
N PHE A 389 12.46 -13.12 0.38
CA PHE A 389 12.94 -12.42 1.57
C PHE A 389 13.29 -10.98 1.26
N HIS A 390 12.66 -10.09 2.03
CA HIS A 390 12.75 -8.64 1.91
C HIS A 390 13.13 -8.05 3.24
N ILE A 391 13.91 -6.97 3.22
CA ILE A 391 14.32 -6.27 4.43
C ILE A 391 14.18 -4.76 4.23
N ALA A 392 13.71 -4.06 5.25
CA ALA A 392 13.49 -2.63 5.22
C ALA A 392 14.06 -1.96 6.46
N GLY A 393 14.43 -0.68 6.33
CA GLY A 393 14.81 0.17 7.44
C GLY A 393 14.27 1.58 7.27
N VAL A 394 13.86 2.19 8.38
CA VAL A 394 13.40 3.59 8.43
C VAL A 394 14.33 4.40 9.33
N SER A 395 14.76 5.58 8.88
CA SER A 395 15.68 6.45 9.62
C SER A 395 16.96 5.71 10.00
N HIS A 396 17.42 5.80 11.25
CA HIS A 396 18.54 5.01 11.79
C HIS A 396 18.33 3.49 11.72
N GLY A 397 17.10 3.00 11.54
CA GLY A 397 16.81 1.60 11.24
C GLY A 397 17.47 1.11 9.95
N VAL A 398 17.74 2.01 9.00
CA VAL A 398 18.54 1.70 7.79
C VAL A 398 19.96 1.32 8.17
N GLY A 399 20.56 2.00 9.14
CA GLY A 399 21.88 1.68 9.66
C GLY A 399 21.91 0.28 10.27
N ARG A 400 20.95 -0.04 11.15
CA ARG A 400 20.80 -1.38 11.77
C ARG A 400 20.62 -2.49 10.73
N MET A 401 19.72 -2.26 9.76
CA MET A 401 19.50 -3.17 8.64
C MET A 401 20.80 -3.47 7.89
N TRP A 402 21.56 -2.45 7.48
CA TRP A 402 22.80 -2.66 6.74
C TRP A 402 23.93 -3.22 7.61
N GLY A 403 23.98 -2.86 8.89
CA GLY A 403 24.90 -3.48 9.84
C GLY A 403 24.69 -4.99 9.94
N TYR A 404 23.42 -5.42 10.06
CA TYR A 404 23.05 -6.83 10.03
C TYR A 404 23.48 -7.51 8.72
N LEU A 405 23.06 -6.98 7.57
CA LEU A 405 23.34 -7.55 6.24
C LEU A 405 24.83 -7.69 5.95
N THR A 406 25.62 -6.67 6.29
CA THR A 406 27.07 -6.61 5.99
C THR A 406 27.94 -7.31 7.02
N ASN A 407 27.35 -8.04 7.96
CA ASN A 407 28.05 -8.68 9.07
C ASN A 407 28.92 -7.70 9.88
N ASP A 408 28.41 -6.49 10.08
CA ASP A 408 29.06 -5.53 10.97
C ASP A 408 29.00 -6.04 12.41
N GLN A 409 30.02 -5.68 13.22
CA GLN A 409 30.25 -6.26 14.56
C GLN A 409 30.40 -7.80 14.60
N ASN A 410 30.66 -8.45 13.46
CA ASN A 410 30.75 -9.92 13.38
C ASN A 410 29.50 -10.63 13.94
N ASN A 411 28.31 -10.13 13.61
CA ASN A 411 27.05 -10.69 14.10
C ASN A 411 26.72 -12.11 13.55
N THR A 412 27.51 -12.62 12.59
CA THR A 412 27.56 -14.01 12.06
C THR A 412 26.25 -14.67 11.62
N SER A 413 25.14 -13.93 11.50
CA SER A 413 23.84 -14.52 11.17
C SER A 413 23.88 -15.36 9.88
N PRO A 414 23.37 -16.61 9.89
CA PRO A 414 23.31 -17.44 8.68
C PRO A 414 22.29 -16.90 7.67
N TYR A 415 21.29 -16.15 8.14
CA TYR A 415 20.20 -15.63 7.33
C TYR A 415 20.54 -14.32 6.62
N ARG A 416 21.67 -13.68 6.93
CA ARG A 416 21.99 -12.36 6.38
C ARG A 416 22.02 -12.30 4.85
N ASN A 417 22.29 -13.41 4.16
CA ASN A 417 22.45 -13.45 2.71
C ASN A 417 21.16 -13.74 1.92
N ILE A 418 20.06 -14.12 2.58
CA ILE A 418 18.84 -14.59 1.92
C ILE A 418 17.99 -13.44 1.34
N PHE A 419 18.19 -12.21 1.80
CA PHE A 419 17.39 -11.06 1.38
C PHE A 419 17.74 -10.62 -0.04
N SER A 420 16.77 -10.65 -0.95
CA SER A 420 16.93 -10.26 -2.35
C SER A 420 16.62 -8.78 -2.60
N THR A 421 15.84 -8.15 -1.73
CA THR A 421 15.49 -6.73 -1.85
C THR A 421 15.76 -5.97 -0.55
N THR A 422 16.22 -4.72 -0.65
CA THR A 422 16.30 -3.81 0.49
C THR A 422 15.49 -2.53 0.26
N ILE A 423 14.77 -2.06 1.27
CA ILE A 423 14.12 -0.74 1.26
C ILE A 423 14.75 0.15 2.34
N GLY A 424 15.29 1.30 1.95
CA GLY A 424 15.84 2.27 2.88
C GLY A 424 15.04 3.57 2.84
N VAL A 425 14.40 3.94 3.95
CA VAL A 425 13.56 5.14 4.05
C VAL A 425 14.20 6.16 4.97
N SER A 426 14.33 7.41 4.52
CA SER A 426 14.91 8.52 5.31
C SER A 426 16.29 8.19 5.90
N THR A 427 17.18 7.63 5.09
CA THR A 427 18.44 7.01 5.55
C THR A 427 19.37 7.98 6.27
N THR A 428 20.14 7.48 7.23
CA THR A 428 21.22 8.21 7.88
C THR A 428 22.54 8.09 7.12
N TRP A 429 23.50 8.93 7.49
CA TRP A 429 24.88 8.76 7.06
C TRP A 429 25.45 7.43 7.55
N SER A 430 26.20 6.74 6.69
CA SER A 430 26.89 5.50 7.04
C SER A 430 28.41 5.64 6.92
N ASN A 431 29.13 4.94 7.79
CA ASN A 431 30.58 4.72 7.71
C ASN A 431 30.94 3.36 7.06
N ILE A 432 29.96 2.50 6.79
CA ILE A 432 30.16 1.17 6.21
C ILE A 432 29.77 1.10 4.71
N TYR A 433 29.77 2.23 3.99
CA TYR A 433 29.39 2.26 2.58
C TYR A 433 30.18 1.27 1.70
N SER A 434 31.47 1.05 1.97
CA SER A 434 32.26 0.04 1.24
C SER A 434 31.71 -1.37 1.40
N LYS A 435 31.27 -1.73 2.61
CA LYS A 435 30.63 -3.03 2.88
C LYS A 435 29.25 -3.12 2.22
N ILE A 436 28.48 -2.03 2.27
CA ILE A 436 27.17 -1.92 1.59
C ILE A 436 27.34 -2.14 0.09
N SER A 437 28.32 -1.49 -0.55
CA SER A 437 28.64 -1.66 -1.97
C SER A 437 28.99 -3.11 -2.31
N ALA A 438 29.84 -3.75 -1.49
CA ALA A 438 30.22 -5.15 -1.73
C ALA A 438 29.03 -6.11 -1.60
N TYR A 439 28.17 -5.91 -0.60
CA TYR A 439 27.04 -6.79 -0.32
C TYR A 439 25.86 -6.62 -1.30
N SER A 440 25.62 -5.40 -1.80
CA SER A 440 24.46 -5.06 -2.63
C SER A 440 24.49 -5.62 -4.06
N VAL A 441 25.62 -6.19 -4.51
CA VAL A 441 25.75 -6.74 -5.87
C VAL A 441 24.69 -7.82 -6.13
N GLY A 442 24.00 -7.70 -7.28
CA GLY A 442 22.98 -8.67 -7.71
C GLY A 442 21.65 -8.62 -6.95
N LYS A 443 21.46 -7.62 -6.08
CA LYS A 443 20.23 -7.40 -5.32
C LYS A 443 19.44 -6.22 -5.88
N ARG A 444 18.22 -6.05 -5.39
CA ARG A 444 17.34 -4.95 -5.76
C ARG A 444 17.15 -3.99 -4.60
N HIS A 445 17.17 -2.69 -4.87
CA HIS A 445 17.16 -1.68 -3.82
C HIS A 445 16.20 -0.55 -4.14
N TRP A 446 15.45 -0.11 -3.13
CA TRP A 446 14.68 1.12 -3.21
C TRP A 446 15.03 2.05 -2.06
N VAL A 447 15.60 3.19 -2.39
CA VAL A 447 15.84 4.28 -1.43
C VAL A 447 14.69 5.28 -1.54
N TRP A 448 14.10 5.66 -0.42
CA TRP A 448 13.00 6.61 -0.37
C TRP A 448 13.31 7.73 0.62
N HIS A 449 13.03 8.96 0.23
CA HIS A 449 13.32 10.12 1.08
C HIS A 449 12.32 11.26 0.84
N GLY A 450 12.04 12.05 1.88
CA GLY A 450 11.24 13.26 1.78
C GLY A 450 12.10 14.43 1.28
N ALA A 451 11.75 15.04 0.15
CA ALA A 451 12.60 16.07 -0.46
C ALA A 451 12.81 17.32 0.44
N SER A 452 11.89 17.55 1.38
CA SER A 452 11.91 18.64 2.35
C SER A 452 12.34 18.18 3.76
N ASP A 453 12.97 17.01 3.87
CA ASP A 453 13.51 16.53 5.14
C ASP A 453 14.66 17.44 5.62
N ALA A 454 14.39 18.22 6.66
CA ALA A 454 15.34 19.15 7.26
C ALA A 454 16.15 18.54 8.41
N ASN A 455 15.98 17.24 8.70
CA ASN A 455 16.71 16.58 9.78
C ASN A 455 18.20 16.45 9.42
N SER A 456 19.08 17.08 10.20
CA SER A 456 20.52 17.11 9.94
C SER A 456 21.21 15.74 10.00
N SER A 457 20.62 14.76 10.70
CA SER A 457 21.13 13.39 10.80
C SER A 457 20.69 12.50 9.62
N THR A 458 19.60 12.88 8.94
CA THR A 458 18.97 12.15 7.83
C THR A 458 18.60 13.09 6.68
N PRO A 459 19.52 13.94 6.18
CA PRO A 459 19.20 14.83 5.08
C PRO A 459 19.00 14.03 3.78
N PRO A 460 18.32 14.59 2.76
CA PRO A 460 18.16 13.94 1.45
C PRO A 460 19.48 13.51 0.80
N SER A 461 20.58 14.22 1.10
CA SER A 461 21.92 13.86 0.67
C SER A 461 22.41 12.53 1.25
N ALA A 462 22.02 12.17 2.49
CA ALA A 462 22.39 10.89 3.08
C ALA A 462 21.75 9.71 2.32
N SER A 463 20.50 9.85 1.88
CA SER A 463 19.84 8.87 1.00
C SER A 463 20.40 8.84 -0.40
N THR A 464 20.83 9.98 -0.92
CA THR A 464 21.54 10.04 -2.20
C THR A 464 22.87 9.30 -2.13
N ASP A 465 23.66 9.50 -1.06
CA ASP A 465 24.92 8.79 -0.86
C ASP A 465 24.71 7.30 -0.61
N HIS A 466 23.68 6.94 0.13
CA HIS A 466 23.28 5.56 0.29
C HIS A 466 22.94 4.92 -1.06
N TYR A 467 22.10 5.56 -1.88
CA TYR A 467 21.79 5.12 -3.23
C TYR A 467 23.04 4.97 -4.12
N ASN A 468 23.97 5.92 -4.04
CA ASN A 468 25.21 5.88 -4.83
C ASN A 468 26.12 4.71 -4.41
N ALA A 469 26.17 4.39 -3.11
CA ALA A 469 26.93 3.26 -2.60
C ALA A 469 26.36 1.90 -3.01
N LEU A 470 25.06 1.79 -3.30
CA LEU A 470 24.44 0.53 -3.69
C LEU A 470 24.87 0.09 -5.10
N ASN A 471 25.16 -1.20 -5.24
CA ASN A 471 25.28 -1.90 -6.51
C ASN A 471 23.98 -2.67 -6.81
N GLY A 472 23.84 -3.22 -8.01
CA GLY A 472 22.61 -3.93 -8.42
C GLY A 472 21.53 -3.04 -9.03
N ASP A 473 20.29 -3.54 -9.09
CA ASP A 473 19.14 -2.76 -9.58
C ASP A 473 18.65 -1.85 -8.44
N LYS A 474 18.66 -0.53 -8.68
CA LYS A 474 18.41 0.44 -7.63
C LYS A 474 17.53 1.58 -8.10
N ARG A 475 16.60 1.97 -7.23
CA ARG A 475 15.71 3.12 -7.41
C ARG A 475 15.87 4.11 -6.27
N ILE A 476 15.71 5.39 -6.56
CA ILE A 476 15.58 6.43 -5.56
C ILE A 476 14.29 7.20 -5.78
N THR A 477 13.57 7.48 -4.69
CA THR A 477 12.38 8.34 -4.69
C THR A 477 12.64 9.52 -3.77
N LEU A 478 12.58 10.73 -4.33
CA LEU A 478 12.58 11.98 -3.56
C LEU A 478 11.16 12.53 -3.60
N GLN A 479 10.42 12.31 -2.52
CA GLN A 479 9.02 12.69 -2.40
C GLN A 479 8.90 14.19 -2.20
N THR A 480 8.31 14.87 -3.18
CA THR A 480 8.04 16.30 -3.10
C THR A 480 7.10 16.59 -1.92
N GLY A 481 7.44 17.57 -1.08
CA GLY A 481 6.67 17.95 0.10
C GLY A 481 6.80 16.99 1.30
N GLY A 482 7.49 15.84 1.15
CA GLY A 482 7.77 14.93 2.26
C GLY A 482 8.89 15.45 3.17
N GLY A 483 8.77 15.23 4.48
CA GLY A 483 9.80 15.56 5.48
C GLY A 483 10.27 14.33 6.28
N HIS A 484 10.90 14.54 7.45
CA HIS A 484 11.25 13.46 8.38
C HIS A 484 10.05 12.98 9.20
N ASN A 485 9.03 12.44 8.54
CA ASN A 485 7.75 12.20 9.19
C ASN A 485 6.95 11.06 8.54
N ALA A 486 5.80 10.77 9.16
CA ALA A 486 4.86 9.76 8.69
C ALA A 486 4.46 9.96 7.23
N ILE A 487 4.30 11.19 6.72
CA ILE A 487 3.92 11.44 5.31
C ILE A 487 4.90 10.77 4.33
N THR A 488 6.20 10.83 4.62
CA THR A 488 7.23 10.18 3.80
C THR A 488 7.19 8.66 3.94
N TRP A 489 7.02 8.18 5.16
CA TRP A 489 7.06 6.75 5.48
C TRP A 489 5.79 6.02 5.00
N ASP A 490 4.63 6.65 5.13
CA ASP A 490 3.33 6.22 4.62
C ASP A 490 3.36 6.11 3.10
N SER A 491 3.92 7.11 2.41
CA SER A 491 4.03 7.07 0.95
C SER A 491 4.89 5.90 0.48
N CYS A 492 5.99 5.62 1.17
CA CYS A 492 6.86 4.49 0.84
C CYS A 492 6.16 3.13 0.95
N PHE A 493 5.39 2.92 2.02
CA PHE A 493 4.69 1.66 2.28
C PHE A 493 3.24 1.67 1.78
N SER A 494 2.83 2.69 1.02
CA SER A 494 1.49 2.81 0.48
C SER A 494 1.11 1.61 -0.37
N LEU A 495 -0.17 1.23 -0.30
CA LEU A 495 -0.79 0.23 -1.17
C LEU A 495 -1.25 0.82 -2.50
N LEU A 496 -1.16 2.14 -2.65
CA LEU A 496 -1.50 2.84 -3.88
C LEU A 496 -0.52 2.45 -5.01
N GLY A 497 -1.04 2.49 -6.23
CA GLY A 497 -0.30 2.11 -7.44
C GLY A 497 -0.74 0.77 -8.00
N SER A 498 -0.80 0.70 -9.33
CA SER A 498 -1.31 -0.44 -10.09
C SER A 498 -0.24 -1.47 -10.44
N ASP A 499 1.05 -1.14 -10.30
CA ASP A 499 2.15 -1.95 -10.81
C ASP A 499 3.46 -1.75 -10.02
N SER A 500 4.50 -2.49 -10.41
CA SER A 500 5.81 -2.47 -9.75
C SER A 500 6.61 -1.17 -9.96
N SER A 501 6.14 -0.21 -10.76
CA SER A 501 6.79 1.10 -10.92
C SER A 501 6.43 2.07 -9.80
N ASN A 502 5.21 1.95 -9.24
CA ASN A 502 4.68 2.85 -8.24
C ASN A 502 4.20 2.17 -6.94
N ASN A 503 4.03 0.86 -6.91
CA ASN A 503 3.67 0.09 -5.71
C ASN A 503 4.85 -0.78 -5.23
N ARG A 504 5.25 -0.59 -3.96
CA ARG A 504 6.47 -1.20 -3.40
C ARG A 504 6.27 -2.66 -3.05
N TRP A 505 5.07 -3.03 -2.62
CA TRP A 505 4.67 -4.41 -2.39
C TRP A 505 4.71 -5.20 -3.69
N LEU A 506 4.18 -4.65 -4.79
CA LEU A 506 4.28 -5.26 -6.12
C LEU A 506 5.71 -5.33 -6.63
N TRP A 507 6.51 -4.28 -6.42
CA TRP A 507 7.92 -4.28 -6.83
C TRP A 507 8.75 -5.35 -6.15
N MET A 508 8.58 -5.54 -4.83
CA MET A 508 9.30 -6.56 -4.07
C MET A 508 9.05 -7.97 -4.65
N VAL A 509 7.83 -8.25 -5.09
CA VAL A 509 7.41 -9.59 -5.53
C VAL A 509 7.53 -9.81 -7.04
N THR A 510 7.63 -8.74 -7.83
CA THR A 510 7.79 -8.83 -9.30
C THR A 510 9.25 -9.10 -9.65
N PRO A 511 9.59 -10.21 -10.32
CA PRO A 511 10.97 -10.46 -10.76
C PRO A 511 11.47 -9.35 -11.69
N PRO A 512 12.77 -9.01 -11.69
CA PRO A 512 13.32 -8.05 -12.64
C PRO A 512 13.16 -8.55 -14.09
N ALA A 513 12.89 -7.62 -15.02
CA ALA A 513 12.62 -7.90 -16.44
C ALA A 513 13.82 -8.54 -17.18
N SER A 514 15.03 -8.37 -16.67
CA SER A 514 16.21 -9.15 -17.07
C SER A 514 16.33 -10.35 -16.14
N GLY A 515 16.15 -11.56 -16.67
CA GLY A 515 16.29 -12.80 -15.92
C GLY A 515 17.53 -12.74 -15.02
N LEU A 516 17.30 -12.77 -13.71
CA LEU A 516 18.35 -12.98 -12.73
C LEU A 516 19.07 -14.26 -13.16
N ARG A 517 20.34 -14.13 -13.56
CA ARG A 517 21.21 -15.29 -13.72
C ARG A 517 21.09 -16.08 -12.42
N SER A 518 20.68 -17.34 -12.56
CA SER A 518 20.63 -18.34 -11.51
C SER A 518 21.73 -18.06 -10.49
N PHE A 519 21.36 -17.95 -9.21
CA PHE A 519 22.29 -17.83 -8.09
C PHE A 519 23.11 -19.11 -8.00
N THR A 520 24.08 -19.28 -8.91
CA THR A 520 25.12 -20.29 -8.76
C THR A 520 26.03 -19.82 -7.64
N THR A 521 26.14 -20.68 -6.63
CA THR A 521 27.20 -20.70 -5.63
C THR A 521 28.50 -20.12 -6.16
N ASN A 522 29.13 -19.25 -5.37
CA ASN A 522 30.45 -18.63 -5.58
C ASN A 522 31.30 -19.29 -6.67
N PRO A 523 31.65 -18.59 -7.76
CA PRO A 523 32.93 -18.83 -8.39
C PRO A 523 34.01 -18.09 -7.60
N ALA A 524 35.09 -18.80 -7.34
CA ALA A 524 36.36 -18.35 -6.77
C ALA A 524 36.87 -17.01 -7.36
N PRO A 525 37.76 -16.28 -6.66
CA PRO A 525 38.16 -14.94 -7.04
C PRO A 525 38.93 -14.97 -8.37
N GLY A 526 38.31 -14.42 -9.43
CA GLY A 526 38.89 -14.43 -10.77
C GLY A 526 38.40 -13.27 -11.63
N LYS A 527 39.26 -12.26 -11.76
CA LYS A 527 39.35 -11.19 -12.78
C LYS A 527 38.09 -10.37 -13.09
N ALA A 528 38.10 -9.16 -12.54
CA ALA A 528 37.30 -8.03 -13.00
C ALA A 528 37.52 -7.79 -14.50
N THR A 529 36.43 -7.74 -15.27
CA THR A 529 36.41 -7.14 -16.59
C THR A 529 35.86 -5.72 -16.45
N GLU A 530 36.73 -4.75 -16.69
CA GLU A 530 36.37 -3.36 -16.95
C GLU A 530 35.49 -3.27 -18.20
N ASN A 531 34.38 -2.56 -18.08
CA ASN A 531 33.95 -1.48 -19.00
C ASN A 531 32.43 -1.30 -18.94
N ALA A 532 31.99 -0.28 -18.19
CA ALA A 532 30.76 0.44 -18.48
C ALA A 532 31.06 1.92 -18.26
N ALA A 533 30.96 2.69 -19.34
CA ALA A 533 31.38 4.08 -19.45
C ALA A 533 30.75 4.97 -18.36
N ALA A 534 31.59 5.54 -17.51
CA ALA A 534 31.23 6.49 -16.48
C ALA A 534 30.93 7.85 -17.11
N GLY A 535 29.70 8.34 -16.95
CA GLY A 535 29.44 9.78 -17.03
C GLY A 535 30.24 10.48 -15.93
N ASN A 536 30.97 11.54 -16.31
CA ASN A 536 31.91 12.30 -15.48
C ASN A 536 31.44 12.45 -14.02
N GLY A 537 32.06 11.70 -13.11
CA GLY A 537 31.78 11.74 -11.69
C GLY A 537 32.17 13.09 -11.11
N GLU A 538 31.19 13.92 -10.76
CA GLU A 538 31.43 15.24 -10.18
C GLU A 538 31.80 15.14 -8.69
N LEU A 539 32.77 15.95 -8.22
CA LEU A 539 33.08 16.09 -6.80
C LEU A 539 32.02 16.96 -6.12
N LYS A 540 31.44 16.47 -5.03
CA LYS A 540 30.41 17.14 -4.24
C LYS A 540 30.89 17.41 -2.81
N ALA A 541 30.37 18.45 -2.17
CA ALA A 541 30.63 18.74 -0.76
C ALA A 541 29.41 19.26 -0.02
N TRP A 542 29.23 18.82 1.24
CA TRP A 542 28.13 19.25 2.11
C TRP A 542 28.57 19.34 3.59
N PRO A 543 28.11 20.34 4.36
CA PRO A 543 27.37 21.50 3.87
C PRO A 543 28.27 22.40 2.99
N ASN A 544 27.66 23.19 2.12
CA ASN A 544 28.32 24.22 1.31
C ASN A 544 27.32 25.38 1.18
N PRO A 545 27.40 26.42 2.04
CA PRO A 545 28.57 26.81 2.84
C PRO A 545 28.88 25.89 4.02
N ALA A 546 30.18 25.78 4.38
CA ALA A 546 30.69 24.97 5.47
C ALA A 546 31.23 25.84 6.61
N THR A 547 31.06 25.43 7.87
CA THR A 547 31.60 26.15 9.04
C THR A 547 32.95 25.56 9.48
N THR A 548 32.94 24.40 10.13
CA THR A 548 34.14 23.75 10.66
C THR A 548 34.56 22.51 9.88
N SER A 549 33.66 21.92 9.09
CA SER A 549 33.95 20.77 8.25
C SER A 549 32.99 20.68 7.06
N ALA A 550 33.43 20.00 6.00
CA ALA A 550 32.60 19.64 4.86
C ALA A 550 32.86 18.18 4.48
N ARG A 551 31.82 17.38 4.26
CA ARG A 551 31.94 16.03 3.72
C ARG A 551 32.05 16.10 2.21
N LEU A 552 33.15 15.58 1.68
CA LEU A 552 33.43 15.44 0.26
C LEU A 552 32.95 14.06 -0.23
N SER A 553 32.44 13.99 -1.46
CA SER A 553 32.06 12.75 -2.15
C SER A 553 32.41 12.81 -3.63
N TRP A 554 33.02 11.76 -4.16
CA TRP A 554 33.45 11.67 -5.57
C TRP A 554 33.37 10.21 -6.06
N ASN A 555 33.24 10.02 -7.37
CA ASN A 555 33.22 8.68 -7.96
C ASN A 555 34.65 8.19 -8.25
N GLY A 556 35.41 7.92 -7.20
CA GLY A 556 36.74 7.33 -7.33
C GLY A 556 36.70 5.83 -7.64
N LYS A 557 37.73 5.35 -8.35
CA LYS A 557 38.07 3.92 -8.45
C LYS A 557 38.33 3.30 -7.06
N ALA A 558 37.79 2.11 -6.84
CA ALA A 558 37.99 1.33 -5.61
C ALA A 558 39.46 0.94 -5.40
N GLY A 559 39.91 0.92 -4.15
CA GLY A 559 41.29 0.53 -3.78
C GLY A 559 42.36 1.58 -4.08
N VAL A 560 41.99 2.73 -4.64
CA VAL A 560 42.92 3.85 -4.92
C VAL A 560 43.03 4.76 -3.71
N ALA A 561 44.25 5.20 -3.42
CA ALA A 561 44.53 6.28 -2.47
C ALA A 561 44.48 7.64 -3.19
N TYR A 562 43.69 8.56 -2.64
CA TYR A 562 43.50 9.90 -3.18
C TYR A 562 44.27 10.96 -2.37
N ARG A 563 44.67 12.03 -3.06
CA ARG A 563 45.18 13.27 -2.50
C ARG A 563 44.11 14.35 -2.60
N ILE A 564 43.78 14.98 -1.49
CA ILE A 564 42.86 16.12 -1.41
C ILE A 564 43.68 17.39 -1.19
N THR A 565 43.52 18.39 -2.05
CA THR A 565 44.14 19.71 -1.93
C THR A 565 43.06 20.78 -1.82
N VAL A 566 43.18 21.64 -0.82
CA VAL A 566 42.31 22.80 -0.61
C VAL A 566 43.13 24.05 -0.88
N SER A 567 42.66 24.91 -1.77
CA SER A 567 43.28 26.21 -2.09
C SER A 567 42.29 27.34 -1.91
N ASP A 568 42.77 28.55 -1.58
CA ASP A 568 41.92 29.73 -1.51
C ASP A 568 41.72 30.39 -2.88
N ALA A 569 40.95 31.48 -2.93
CA ALA A 569 40.71 32.25 -4.16
C ALA A 569 41.97 32.89 -4.77
N ALA A 570 43.07 33.02 -4.01
CA ALA A 570 44.36 33.47 -4.52
C ALA A 570 45.24 32.29 -5.01
N GLY A 571 44.72 31.06 -5.01
CA GLY A 571 45.44 29.84 -5.39
C GLY A 571 46.42 29.33 -4.34
N ARG A 572 46.46 29.90 -3.13
CA ARG A 572 47.35 29.45 -2.06
C ARG A 572 46.82 28.16 -1.46
N ILE A 573 47.65 27.13 -1.39
CA ILE A 573 47.29 25.85 -0.77
C ILE A 573 47.15 26.05 0.73
N ARG A 574 45.97 25.73 1.27
CA ARG A 574 45.63 25.84 2.70
C ARG A 574 45.69 24.50 3.43
N LYS A 575 45.39 23.40 2.73
CA LYS A 575 45.41 22.05 3.32
C LYS A 575 45.69 21.02 2.24
N THR A 576 46.50 20.02 2.56
CA THR A 576 46.73 18.84 1.72
C THR A 576 46.59 17.60 2.58
N LEU A 577 45.80 16.64 2.11
CA LEU A 577 45.63 15.33 2.73
C LEU A 577 46.04 14.28 1.71
N ALA A 578 46.91 13.35 2.09
CA ALA A 578 47.36 12.26 1.24
C ALA A 578 46.85 10.92 1.80
N GLY A 579 46.75 9.91 0.95
CA GLY A 579 46.37 8.56 1.38
C GLY A 579 44.89 8.40 1.71
N VAL A 580 44.02 9.29 1.24
CA VAL A 580 42.57 9.20 1.52
C VAL A 580 41.98 8.03 0.74
N GLN A 581 41.49 7.02 1.45
CA GLN A 581 40.88 5.84 0.84
C GLN A 581 39.36 5.99 0.72
N GLY A 582 38.80 5.39 -0.33
CA GLY A 582 37.37 5.40 -0.61
C GLY A 582 36.91 6.63 -1.39
N ASN A 583 35.59 6.81 -1.43
CA ASN A 583 34.91 7.78 -2.31
C ASN A 583 34.27 8.94 -1.53
N THR A 584 34.50 9.00 -0.22
CA THR A 584 34.00 10.08 0.64
C THR A 584 35.04 10.44 1.71
N HIS A 585 35.11 11.70 2.11
CA HIS A 585 35.99 12.14 3.19
C HIS A 585 35.46 13.38 3.90
N THR A 586 35.46 13.39 5.23
CA THR A 586 35.14 14.59 6.01
C THR A 586 36.35 15.51 6.08
N LEU A 587 36.32 16.57 5.28
CA LEU A 587 37.35 17.60 5.28
C LEU A 587 37.15 18.52 6.49
N ASP A 588 38.05 18.43 7.45
CA ASP A 588 38.16 19.41 8.53
C ASP A 588 38.66 20.75 7.98
N LEU A 589 37.91 21.81 8.25
CA LEU A 589 38.17 23.17 7.81
C LEU A 589 38.45 24.11 8.98
N SER A 590 38.48 23.63 10.23
CA SER A 590 38.61 24.47 11.43
C SER A 590 39.75 25.49 11.36
N THR A 591 40.90 25.10 10.78
CA THR A 591 42.10 25.93 10.63
C THR A 591 42.19 26.71 9.32
N VAL A 592 41.26 26.51 8.38
CA VAL A 592 41.24 27.19 7.07
C VAL A 592 40.55 28.55 7.21
N THR A 593 41.04 29.62 6.59
CA THR A 593 40.39 30.94 6.65
C THR A 593 39.03 30.93 5.94
N LYS A 594 38.08 31.74 6.44
CA LYS A 594 36.76 31.98 5.81
C LYS A 594 36.92 32.48 4.36
N GLY A 595 35.95 32.17 3.50
CA GLY A 595 35.93 32.59 2.09
C GLY A 595 35.81 31.45 1.09
N TRP A 596 36.03 31.76 -0.19
CA TRP A 596 35.95 30.78 -1.28
C TRP A 596 37.18 29.87 -1.29
N LEU A 597 36.91 28.57 -1.30
CA LEU A 597 37.89 27.49 -1.37
C LEU A 597 37.67 26.68 -2.65
N PHE A 598 38.76 26.17 -3.20
CA PHE A 598 38.79 25.24 -4.32
C PHE A 598 39.37 23.92 -3.84
N VAL A 599 38.54 22.88 -3.84
CA VAL A 599 38.89 21.53 -3.43
C VAL A 599 39.21 20.71 -4.68
N ARG A 600 40.32 20.00 -4.64
CA ARG A 600 40.81 19.14 -5.71
C ARG A 600 41.12 17.76 -5.16
N VAL A 601 40.58 16.71 -5.75
CA VAL A 601 40.82 15.31 -5.37
C VAL A 601 41.50 14.60 -6.53
N GLU A 602 42.66 13.99 -6.30
CA GLU A 602 43.51 13.38 -7.34
C GLU A 602 43.96 11.98 -6.92
N GLY A 603 43.81 10.99 -7.79
CA GLY A 603 44.24 9.62 -7.55
C GLY A 603 43.81 8.68 -8.69
N GLY A 604 44.56 7.60 -8.94
CA GLY A 604 44.15 6.57 -9.90
C GLY A 604 44.04 7.04 -11.36
N GLY A 605 44.74 8.12 -11.72
CA GLY A 605 44.65 8.78 -13.02
C GLY A 605 43.48 9.77 -13.17
N GLU A 606 42.69 9.98 -12.12
CA GLU A 606 41.50 10.84 -12.13
C GLU A 606 41.74 12.11 -11.30
N GLN A 607 41.07 13.20 -11.70
CA GLN A 607 41.09 14.48 -11.00
C GLN A 607 39.66 15.03 -10.93
N PHE A 608 39.23 15.39 -9.72
CA PHE A 608 37.94 15.99 -9.46
C PHE A 608 38.13 17.37 -8.81
N ARG A 609 37.25 18.33 -9.11
CA ARG A 609 37.33 19.71 -8.59
C ARG A 609 35.96 20.21 -8.16
N LEU A 610 35.94 21.02 -7.11
CA LEU A 610 34.73 21.65 -6.58
C LEU A 610 35.05 23.00 -5.95
N LYS A 611 34.11 23.94 -6.04
CA LYS A 611 34.10 25.21 -5.32
C LYS A 611 33.30 25.07 -4.02
N LEU A 612 33.93 25.42 -2.90
CA LEU A 612 33.40 25.31 -1.53
C LEU A 612 33.44 26.68 -0.85
N MET A 613 32.36 27.11 -0.20
CA MET A 613 32.31 28.33 0.60
C MET A 613 32.55 27.98 2.07
N LYS A 614 33.50 28.63 2.75
CA LYS A 614 33.64 28.57 4.21
C LYS A 614 33.11 29.83 4.87
N GLU A 615 32.20 29.68 5.84
CA GLU A 615 31.60 30.76 6.63
C GLU A 615 32.34 31.15 7.90
#